data_AF-A0A3G8WKB8-F1
#
_entry.id   AF-A0A3G8WKB8-F1
#
_cell.length_a   1.000
_cell.length_b   1.000
_cell.length_c   1.000
_cell.angle_alpha   90.00
_cell.angle_beta   90.00
_cell.angle_gamma   90.00
#
_symmetry.space_group_name_H-M   'P 1'
#
loop_
_entity.id
_entity.type
_entity.pdbx_description
1 polymer ?
#
loop_
_entity_poly.entity_id
_entity_poly.type
_entity_poly.pdbx_seq_one_letter_code
_entity_poly.pdbx_strand_id
1 'polypeptide(L)' 'MPKPDIKENEDYYYNEQGYRVFTEKYHLKRGYCCKSGCKHCPYGYDKKTDTFIKNRIKNNYIHFKK' A
#
# COMPACT_ATOMS: atom_id res chain seq x y z
N MET A 1 -8.14 -7.36 -20.13
CA MET A 1 -7.33 -6.55 -19.20
C MET A 1 -6.00 -7.26 -19.00
N PRO A 2 -4.87 -6.67 -19.40
CA PRO A 2 -3.56 -7.24 -19.08
C PRO A 2 -3.43 -7.30 -17.55
N LYS A 3 -3.01 -8.44 -17.02
CA LYS A 3 -2.73 -8.56 -15.58
C LYS A 3 -1.54 -7.64 -15.26
N PRO A 4 -1.59 -6.84 -14.17
CA PRO A 4 -0.45 -6.03 -13.78
C PRO A 4 0.74 -6.95 -13.49
N ASP A 5 1.91 -6.59 -14.03
CA ASP A 5 3.17 -7.25 -13.73
C ASP A 5 3.50 -7.01 -12.25
N ILE A 6 3.36 -8.07 -11.44
CA ILE A 6 3.62 -8.07 -10.00
C ILE A 6 5.04 -8.59 -9.76
N LYS A 7 5.88 -7.76 -9.14
CA LYS A 7 7.29 -8.10 -8.89
C LYS A 7 7.54 -8.45 -7.44
N GLU A 8 8.20 -9.59 -7.23
CA GLU A 8 8.74 -9.97 -5.93
C GLU A 8 9.78 -8.94 -5.46
N ASN A 9 9.82 -8.66 -4.15
CA ASN A 9 10.62 -7.60 -3.49
C ASN A 9 10.17 -6.16 -3.78
N GLU A 10 9.22 -5.93 -4.69
CA GLU A 10 8.61 -4.62 -4.90
C GLU A 10 7.15 -4.57 -4.46
N ASP A 11 6.32 -5.44 -5.03
CA ASP A 11 4.88 -5.50 -4.83
C ASP A 11 4.50 -6.45 -3.70
N TYR A 12 5.30 -7.49 -3.49
CA TYR A 12 5.12 -8.42 -2.38
C TYR A 12 6.44 -9.04 -1.95
N TYR A 13 6.46 -9.59 -0.74
CA TYR A 13 7.54 -10.42 -0.22
C TYR A 13 6.94 -11.64 0.50
N TYR A 14 7.75 -12.67 0.72
CA TYR A 14 7.38 -13.79 1.58
C TYR A 14 7.90 -13.53 2.99
N ASN A 15 7.04 -13.66 4.00
CA ASN A 15 7.48 -13.60 5.39
C ASN A 15 8.08 -14.95 5.82
N GLU A 16 8.66 -15.01 7.02
CA GLU A 16 9.28 -16.24 7.57
C GLU A 16 8.31 -17.42 7.70
N GLN A 17 7.00 -17.13 7.72
CA GLN A 17 5.94 -18.13 7.77
C GLN A 17 5.51 -18.62 6.36
N GLY A 18 6.15 -18.14 5.29
CA GLY A 18 5.82 -18.50 3.91
C GLY A 18 4.61 -17.79 3.33
N TYR A 19 4.03 -16.79 4.02
CA TYR A 19 2.90 -16.02 3.51
C TYR A 19 3.36 -14.90 2.58
N ARG A 20 2.62 -14.73 1.48
CA ARG A 20 2.78 -13.60 0.57
C ARG A 20 2.20 -12.34 1.21
N VAL A 21 3.06 -11.38 1.53
CA VAL A 21 2.70 -10.08 2.10
C VAL A 21 2.82 -9.01 1.01
N PHE A 22 1.71 -8.36 0.68
CA PHE A 22 1.69 -7.25 -0.27
C PHE A 22 2.18 -5.96 0.37
N THR A 23 2.96 -5.20 -0.40
CA THR A 23 3.51 -3.91 0.01
C THR A 23 2.57 -2.77 -0.36
N GLU A 24 2.90 -1.58 0.14
CA GLU A 24 2.21 -0.35 -0.23
C GLU A 24 2.25 -0.08 -1.75
N LYS A 25 3.38 -0.38 -2.41
CA LYS A 25 3.55 -0.20 -3.87
C LYS A 25 2.50 -0.98 -4.66
N TYR A 26 2.23 -2.22 -4.29
CA TYR A 26 1.21 -3.03 -4.93
C TYR A 26 -0.18 -2.40 -4.79
N HIS A 27 -0.50 -1.91 -3.60
CA HIS A 27 -1.78 -1.25 -3.34
C HIS A 27 -1.94 0.08 -4.09
N LEU A 28 -0.84 0.80 -4.34
CA LEU A 28 -0.82 1.98 -5.22
C LEU A 28 -1.00 1.59 -6.69
N LYS A 29 -0.27 0.58 -7.20
CA LYS A 29 -0.44 0.07 -8.57
C LYS A 29 -1.86 -0.44 -8.85
N ARG A 30 -2.51 -1.05 -7.86
CA ARG A 30 -3.92 -1.47 -7.93
C ARG A 30 -4.88 -0.29 -8.13
N GLY A 31 -4.51 0.90 -7.65
CA GLY A 31 -5.25 2.15 -7.91
C GLY A 31 -6.53 2.34 -7.09
N TYR A 32 -6.89 1.44 -6.18
CA TYR A 32 -8.04 1.63 -5.28
C TYR A 32 -7.87 0.94 -3.92
N CYS A 33 -8.55 1.47 -2.90
CA CYS A 33 -8.66 0.85 -1.59
C CYS A 33 -9.76 -0.22 -1.59
N CYS A 34 -9.44 -1.44 -1.16
CA CYS A 34 -10.39 -2.55 -1.08
C CYS A 34 -11.10 -2.67 0.29
N LYS A 35 -10.88 -1.71 1.21
CA LYS A 35 -11.49 -1.68 2.56
C LYS A 35 -11.27 -2.95 3.40
N SER A 36 -10.20 -3.71 3.12
CA SER A 36 -9.91 -4.95 3.86
C SER A 36 -9.14 -4.71 5.17
N GLY A 37 -8.70 -3.48 5.45
CA GLY A 37 -7.88 -3.16 6.63
C GLY A 37 -6.44 -3.68 6.52
N CYS A 38 -5.83 -3.58 5.34
CA CYS A 38 -4.47 -4.05 5.10
C CYS A 38 -3.44 -3.29 5.95
N LYS A 39 -2.44 -4.00 6.49
CA LYS A 39 -1.37 -3.40 7.31
C LYS A 39 -0.54 -2.35 6.55
N HIS A 40 -0.33 -2.56 5.25
CA HIS A 40 0.42 -1.66 4.35
C HIS A 40 -0.50 -0.82 3.47
N CYS A 41 -1.69 -0.45 3.96
CA CYS A 41 -2.66 0.33 3.19
C CYS A 41 -2.17 1.79 3.00
N PRO A 42 -1.85 2.25 1.77
CA PRO A 42 -1.45 3.64 1.54
C PRO A 42 -2.58 4.64 1.80
N TYR A 43 -3.83 4.15 1.75
CA TYR A 43 -5.02 5.00 1.86
C TYR A 43 -5.41 5.30 3.32
N GLY A 44 -4.81 4.62 4.31
CA GLY A 44 -5.12 4.87 5.73
C GLY A 44 -6.53 4.42 6.14
N TYR A 45 -7.09 3.39 5.50
CA TYR A 45 -8.40 2.85 5.87
C TYR A 45 -8.36 2.10 7.20
N ASP A 46 -9.22 2.50 8.13
CA ASP A 46 -9.44 1.84 9.41
C ASP A 46 -10.71 0.98 9.36
N LYS A 47 -10.52 -0.35 9.46
CA LYS A 47 -11.60 -1.34 9.44
C LYS A 47 -12.52 -1.24 10.67
N LYS A 48 -12.04 -0.73 11.81
CA LYS A 48 -12.84 -0.64 13.04
C LYS A 48 -13.88 0.46 12.96
N THR A 49 -13.51 1.57 12.34
CA THR A 49 -14.36 2.77 12.24
C THR A 49 -15.03 2.91 10.86
N ASP A 50 -14.65 2.08 9.88
CA ASP A 50 -15.02 2.22 8.45
C ASP A 50 -14.71 3.62 7.90
N THR A 51 -13.60 4.22 8.35
CA THR A 51 -13.18 5.55 7.93
C THR A 51 -11.77 5.56 7.34
N PHE A 52 -11.46 6.59 6.55
CA PHE A 52 -10.12 6.86 6.06
C PHE A 52 -9.46 7.89 6.98
N ILE A 53 -8.45 7.47 7.73
CA ILE A 53 -7.71 8.36 8.61
C ILE A 53 -6.80 9.22 7.74
N LYS A 54 -7.15 10.50 7.56
CA LYS A 54 -6.31 11.50 6.90
C LYS A 54 -5.11 11.83 7.80
N ASN A 55 -4.10 10.96 7.82
CA ASN A 55 -2.79 11.39 8.30
C ASN A 55 -2.25 12.42 7.31
N ARG A 56 -2.24 13.70 7.70
CA ARG A 56 -1.59 14.80 6.97
C ARG A 56 -0.25 14.30 6.45
N ILE A 57 -0.10 14.36 5.14
CA ILE A 57 1.09 13.94 4.41
C ILE A 57 2.32 14.61 5.04
N LYS A 58 3.22 13.84 5.67
CA LYS A 58 4.63 14.28 5.79
C LYS A 58 5.26 14.04 4.42
N ASN A 59 5.00 14.99 3.51
CA ASN A 59 5.67 15.05 2.21
C ASN A 59 7.14 15.43 2.45
N ASN A 60 8.01 14.44 2.63
CA ASN A 60 9.45 14.59 2.41
C ASN A 60 9.85 14.35 0.94
N TYR A 61 8.92 14.66 0.01
CA TYR A 61 9.15 14.65 -1.44
C TYR A 61 9.36 16.07 -2.02
N ILE A 62 9.79 17.03 -1.19
CA ILE A 62 10.12 18.40 -1.62
C ILE A 62 11.61 18.78 -1.47
N HIS A 63 12.51 17.85 -1.14
CA HIS A 63 13.93 18.19 -0.92
C HIS A 63 14.85 18.07 -2.16
N PHE A 64 14.39 17.52 -3.30
CA PHE A 64 15.24 17.40 -4.52
C PHE A 64 14.81 18.29 -5.69
N LYS A 65 14.23 19.46 -5.42
CA LYS A 65 14.10 20.54 -6.41
C LYS A 65 14.39 21.91 -5.81
N LYS A 66 15.65 22.14 -5.44
CA LYS A 66 16.26 23.47 -5.46
C LYS A 66 17.53 23.41 -6.29
#